data_AF-A0A2V6BZ69-F1
#
_entry.id   AF-A0A2V6BZ69-F1
#
_cell.length_a   1.000
_cell.length_b   1.000
_cell.length_c   1.000
_cell.angle_alpha   90.00
_cell.angle_beta   90.00
_cell.angle_gamma   90.00
#
_symmetry.space_group_name_H-M   'P 1'
#
loop_
_entity.id
_entity.type
_entity.pdbx_description
1 polymer ?
#
loop_
_entity_poly.entity_id
_entity_poly.type
_entity_poly.pdbx_seq_one_letter_code
_entity_poly.pdbx_strand_id
1 'polypeptide(L)'
;MKVHCVIVGVGSLLAICLSQAGPPFVTDDPEPPPPGGWEINVPFILERTPGKTEMDSPLFDLNYGLPNVQLKLEIPVKVVHADADGTMAGAGDLLIGVK
;
A
#
# COMPACT_ATOMS: atom_id res chain seq x y z
N MET A 1 51.52 35.08 -23.39
CA MET A 1 50.52 34.29 -24.14
C MET A 1 49.45 33.87 -23.15
N LYS A 2 48.22 34.34 -23.33
CA LYS A 2 47.08 34.16 -22.41
C LYS A 2 46.38 32.85 -22.73
N VAL A 3 46.18 31.98 -21.75
CA VAL A 3 45.28 30.83 -21.86
C VAL A 3 44.19 31.03 -20.83
N HIS A 4 43.00 31.40 -21.28
CA HIS A 4 41.81 31.48 -20.43
C HIS A 4 41.17 30.10 -20.41
N CYS A 5 41.14 29.48 -19.24
CA CYS A 5 40.42 28.24 -19.01
C CYS A 5 38.92 28.60 -18.85
N VAL A 6 38.11 28.30 -19.86
CA VAL A 6 36.66 28.49 -19.79
C VAL A 6 36.08 27.27 -19.09
N ILE A 7 35.65 27.45 -17.84
CA ILE A 7 34.88 26.45 -17.10
C ILE A 7 33.42 26.57 -17.57
N VAL A 8 32.95 25.58 -18.33
CA VAL A 8 31.52 25.45 -18.66
C VAL A 8 30.85 24.71 -17.52
N GLY A 9 30.19 25.45 -16.63
CA GLY A 9 29.36 24.87 -15.59
C GLY A 9 28.03 24.39 -16.17
N VAL A 10 27.83 23.07 -16.27
CA VAL A 10 26.51 22.49 -16.50
C VAL A 10 25.91 22.19 -15.12
N GLY A 11 25.22 23.18 -14.56
CA GLY A 11 24.39 22.98 -13.37
C GLY A 11 23.05 22.36 -13.77
N SER A 12 22.94 21.04 -13.73
CA SER A 12 21.65 20.36 -13.86
C SER A 12 20.79 20.63 -12.62
N LEU A 13 19.64 21.27 -12.84
CA LEU A 13 18.57 21.47 -11.85
C LEU A 13 18.03 20.13 -11.35
N LEU A 14 18.35 19.76 -10.10
CA LEU A 14 17.59 18.76 -9.35
C LEU A 14 16.44 19.48 -8.65
N ALA A 15 15.33 19.67 -9.36
CA ALA A 15 14.07 20.04 -8.74
C ALA A 15 13.57 18.82 -7.94
N ILE A 16 13.81 18.84 -6.63
CA ILE A 16 13.24 17.87 -5.70
C ILE A 16 11.74 18.20 -5.61
N CYS A 17 10.93 17.50 -6.41
CA CYS A 17 9.49 17.48 -6.19
C CYS A 17 9.26 16.71 -4.89
N LEU A 18 8.99 17.43 -3.80
CA LEU A 18 8.41 16.84 -2.60
C LEU A 18 6.99 16.39 -2.96
N SER A 19 6.85 15.16 -3.45
CA SER A 19 5.53 14.53 -3.58
C SER A 19 5.03 14.26 -2.17
N GLN A 20 4.29 15.20 -1.59
CA GLN A 20 3.54 14.95 -0.39
C GLN A 20 2.42 13.99 -0.77
N ALA A 21 2.59 12.70 -0.43
CA ALA A 21 1.49 11.76 -0.47
C ALA A 21 0.38 12.34 0.41
N GLY A 22 -0.86 12.32 -0.11
CA GLY A 22 -2.02 12.76 0.67
C GLY A 22 -2.16 11.92 1.95
N PRO A 23 -3.05 12.33 2.87
CA PRO A 23 -3.43 11.46 3.98
C PRO A 23 -3.78 10.06 3.46
N PRO A 24 -3.53 9.00 4.25
CA PRO A 24 -3.83 7.63 3.83
C PRO A 24 -5.24 7.56 3.24
N PHE A 25 -5.36 6.95 2.07
CA PHE A 25 -6.66 6.70 1.47
C PHE A 25 -7.46 5.82 2.43
N VAL A 26 -8.46 6.39 3.10
CA VAL A 26 -9.31 5.69 4.06
C VAL A 26 -10.36 4.95 3.25
N THR A 27 -10.16 3.65 3.06
CA THR A 27 -11.02 2.77 2.23
C THR A 27 -12.33 2.35 2.91
N ASP A 28 -12.64 2.92 4.07
CA ASP A 28 -13.81 2.53 4.88
C ASP A 28 -15.05 3.42 4.66
N ASP A 29 -14.99 4.38 3.72
CA ASP A 29 -16.15 5.19 3.32
C ASP A 29 -17.14 4.31 2.50
N PRO A 30 -18.44 4.17 2.86
CA PRO A 30 -19.34 3.31 2.08
C PRO A 30 -19.95 4.08 0.88
N GLU A 31 -20.41 3.44 -0.20
CA GLU A 31 -21.14 2.17 -0.25
C GLU A 31 -20.84 1.33 -1.50
N PRO A 32 -20.35 0.08 -1.35
CA PRO A 32 -20.45 -0.92 -2.41
C PRO A 32 -21.02 -2.26 -1.91
N PRO A 33 -22.13 -2.85 -2.40
CA PRO A 33 -22.69 -2.77 -3.75
C PRO A 33 -24.23 -2.68 -3.84
N PRO A 34 -24.76 -2.28 -5.01
CA PRO A 34 -25.58 -3.21 -5.84
C PRO A 34 -25.30 -3.01 -7.35
N PRO A 35 -25.67 -3.90 -8.31
CA PRO A 35 -26.54 -5.09 -8.17
C PRO A 35 -25.93 -6.41 -8.72
N GLY A 36 -26.05 -7.49 -7.94
CA GLY A 36 -25.45 -8.83 -8.18
C GLY A 36 -24.37 -9.21 -7.16
N GLY A 37 -23.82 -8.19 -6.49
CA GLY A 37 -23.49 -8.24 -5.08
C GLY A 37 -22.05 -8.49 -4.72
N TRP A 38 -21.13 -8.76 -5.65
CA TRP A 38 -19.72 -8.96 -5.30
C TRP A 38 -18.87 -7.74 -5.62
N GLU A 39 -18.03 -7.35 -4.67
CA GLU A 39 -16.82 -6.57 -4.88
C GLU A 39 -15.61 -7.37 -4.39
N ILE A 40 -14.55 -7.44 -5.19
CA ILE A 40 -13.33 -8.20 -4.91
C ILE A 40 -12.13 -7.28 -5.16
N ASN A 41 -11.42 -6.96 -4.09
CA ASN A 41 -10.18 -6.19 -4.12
C ASN A 41 -9.01 -7.10 -3.72
N VAL A 42 -7.86 -6.96 -4.41
CA VAL A 42 -6.64 -7.70 -4.09
C VAL A 42 -5.45 -6.74 -3.93
N PRO A 43 -5.46 -5.87 -2.89
CA PRO A 43 -4.35 -4.96 -2.64
C PRO A 43 -3.13 -5.67 -2.02
N PHE A 44 -2.04 -4.91 -1.92
CA PHE A 44 -0.95 -5.17 -0.99
C PHE A 44 -0.82 -3.97 -0.06
N ILE A 45 -0.61 -4.22 1.23
CA ILE A 45 -0.27 -3.19 2.23
C ILE A 45 1.18 -3.42 2.62
N LEU A 46 1.99 -2.36 2.69
CA LEU A 46 3.39 -2.42 3.08
C LEU A 46 3.69 -1.35 4.12
N GLU A 47 4.25 -1.78 5.24
CA GLU A 47 4.84 -0.92 6.25
C GLU A 47 6.34 -1.20 6.35
N ARG A 48 7.16 -0.14 6.34
CA ARG A 48 8.61 -0.25 6.48
C ARG A 48 9.11 0.65 7.59
N THR A 49 9.81 0.04 8.54
CA THR A 49 10.55 0.72 9.60
C THR A 49 12.03 0.29 9.52
N PRO A 50 12.96 0.99 10.18
CA PRO A 50 14.36 0.56 10.20
C PRO A 50 14.49 -0.88 10.70
N GLY A 51 15.11 -1.73 9.88
CA GLY A 51 15.35 -3.15 10.19
C GLY A 51 14.13 -4.06 10.19
N LYS A 52 12.95 -3.56 9.76
CA LYS A 52 11.72 -4.37 9.66
C LYS A 52 10.85 -3.94 8.48
N THR A 53 10.35 -4.91 7.72
CA THR A 53 9.30 -4.71 6.71
C THR A 53 8.15 -5.64 7.02
N GLU A 54 6.93 -5.11 7.03
CA GLU A 54 5.70 -5.89 7.18
C GLU A 54 4.82 -5.68 5.96
N MET A 55 4.18 -6.74 5.50
CA MET A 55 3.26 -6.67 4.37
C MET A 55 2.05 -7.57 4.59
N ASP A 56 0.90 -7.13 4.11
CA ASP A 56 -0.26 -7.98 3.84
C ASP A 56 -0.37 -8.09 2.31
N SER A 57 0.09 -9.20 1.74
CA SER A 57 0.28 -9.33 0.29
C SER A 57 0.28 -10.78 -0.21
N PRO A 58 -0.74 -11.20 -0.98
CA PRO A 58 -1.96 -10.44 -1.27
C PRO A 58 -2.84 -10.31 -0.02
N LEU A 59 -3.56 -9.18 0.07
CA LEU A 59 -4.75 -9.07 0.92
C LEU A 59 -5.97 -9.31 0.03
N PHE A 60 -6.74 -10.36 0.29
CA PHE A 60 -8.04 -10.55 -0.37
C PHE A 60 -9.10 -9.79 0.45
N ASP A 61 -9.65 -8.71 -0.07
CA ASP A 61 -10.76 -7.96 0.54
C ASP A 61 -12.03 -8.17 -0.29
N LEU A 62 -12.95 -8.95 0.25
CA LEU A 62 -14.19 -9.38 -0.39
C LEU A 62 -15.37 -8.72 0.29
N ASN A 63 -16.23 -8.07 -0.50
CA ASN A 63 -17.46 -7.45 0.00
C ASN A 63 -18.66 -8.04 -0.76
N TYR A 64 -19.68 -8.49 -0.02
CA TYR A 64 -20.91 -9.04 -0.59
C TYR A 64 -22.15 -8.25 -0.14
N GLY A 65 -22.86 -7.67 -1.11
CA GLY A 65 -24.07 -6.87 -0.90
C GLY A 65 -25.33 -7.70 -0.72
N LEU A 66 -26.02 -7.42 0.38
CA LEU A 66 -27.37 -7.86 0.71
C LEU A 66 -28.29 -6.62 0.81
N PRO A 67 -29.62 -6.80 0.92
CA PRO A 67 -30.52 -5.68 1.16
C PRO A 67 -30.12 -4.90 2.44
N ASN A 68 -29.66 -3.65 2.25
CA ASN A 68 -29.28 -2.70 3.30
C ASN A 68 -28.06 -3.10 4.17
N VAL A 69 -27.29 -4.10 3.77
CA VAL A 69 -26.12 -4.56 4.54
C VAL A 69 -25.08 -5.18 3.61
N GLN A 70 -23.80 -5.11 3.98
CA GLN A 70 -22.72 -5.75 3.24
C GLN A 70 -21.88 -6.62 4.17
N LEU A 71 -21.61 -7.85 3.74
CA LEU A 71 -20.67 -8.74 4.43
C LEU A 71 -19.27 -8.49 3.91
N LYS A 72 -18.30 -8.35 4.80
CA LYS A 72 -16.88 -8.17 4.45
C LYS A 72 -16.05 -9.35 4.95
N LEU A 73 -15.11 -9.80 4.15
CA LEU A 73 -14.09 -10.78 4.50
C LEU A 73 -12.72 -10.33 3.98
N GLU A 74 -11.78 -10.18 4.90
CA GLU A 74 -10.37 -9.93 4.59
C GLU A 74 -9.51 -11.14 4.96
N ILE A 75 -8.68 -11.58 4.00
CA ILE A 75 -7.74 -12.69 4.16
C ILE A 75 -6.36 -12.21 3.70
N PRO A 76 -5.48 -11.78 4.61
CA PRO A 76 -4.11 -11.42 4.27
C PRO A 76 -3.17 -12.62 4.29
N VAL A 77 -2.26 -12.67 3.32
CA VAL A 77 -0.97 -13.35 3.51
C VAL A 77 -0.02 -12.37 4.19
N LYS A 78 0.26 -12.57 5.48
CA LYS A 78 1.19 -11.74 6.24
C LYS A 78 2.62 -12.15 5.91
N VAL A 79 3.44 -11.17 5.55
CA VAL A 79 4.88 -11.33 5.36
C VAL A 79 5.59 -10.38 6.31
N VAL A 80 6.52 -10.91 7.10
CA VAL A 80 7.35 -10.12 8.01
C VAL A 80 8.81 -10.41 7.69
N HIS A 81 9.56 -9.35 7.43
CA HIS A 81 11.01 -9.39 7.36
C HIS A 81 11.60 -8.59 8.51
N ALA A 82 12.53 -9.17 9.24
CA ALA A 82 13.36 -8.46 10.21
C ALA A 82 14.83 -8.80 9.95
N ASP A 83 15.74 -7.82 10.04
CA ASP A 83 17.15 -7.99 9.68
C ASP A 83 17.83 -9.15 10.42
N ALA A 84 17.45 -9.37 11.68
CA ALA A 84 18.01 -10.42 12.52
C ALA A 84 17.37 -11.80 12.29
N ASP A 85 16.09 -11.84 11.89
CA ASP A 85 15.26 -13.06 11.89
C ASP A 85 14.92 -13.55 10.48
N GLY A 86 15.28 -12.77 9.45
CA GLY A 86 14.98 -13.07 8.05
C GLY A 86 13.51 -12.83 7.69
N THR A 87 13.03 -13.51 6.64
CA THR A 87 11.65 -13.38 6.14
C THR A 87 10.81 -14.57 6.56
N MET A 88 9.63 -14.29 7.11
CA MET A 88 8.59 -15.26 7.42
C MET A 88 7.30 -14.88 6.70
N ALA A 89 6.51 -15.88 6.31
CA ALA A 89 5.21 -15.68 5.70
C ALA A 89 4.19 -16.68 6.26
N GLY A 90 2.95 -16.23 6.42
CA GLY A 90 1.86 -17.04 6.94
C GLY A 90 0.49 -16.39 6.73
N ALA A 91 -0.56 -17.05 7.22
CA ALA A 91 -1.86 -16.41 7.31
C ALA A 91 -1.76 -15.25 8.31
N GLY A 92 -2.20 -14.06 7.90
CA GLY A 92 -2.40 -12.95 8.83
C GLY A 92 -3.76 -13.06 9.52
N ASP A 93 -4.12 -12.00 10.24
CA ASP A 93 -5.40 -11.94 10.94
C ASP A 93 -6.55 -11.86 9.94
N LEU A 94 -7.52 -12.76 10.12
CA LEU A 94 -8.77 -12.76 9.38
C LEU A 94 -9.69 -11.69 9.95
N LEU A 95 -10.26 -10.85 9.09
CA LEU A 95 -11.30 -9.90 9.48
C LEU A 95 -12.61 -10.26 8.80
N ILE A 96 -13.66 -10.36 9.61
CA ILE A 96 -15.04 -10.51 9.15
C ILE A 96 -15.79 -9.28 9.63
N GLY A 97 -16.45 -8.59 8.70
CA GLY A 97 -17.09 -7.32 8.96
C GLY A 97 -18.53 -7.27 8.44
N VAL A 98 -19.28 -6.32 8.97
CA VAL A 98 -20.59 -5.93 8.47
C VAL A 98 -20.54 -4.42 8.27
N LYS A 99 -20.88 -3.96 7.07
CA LYS A 99 -21.05 -2.55 6.73
C LYS A 99 -22.54 -2.24 6.53
#